data_AF-A0A965S2H5-F1
#
_entry.id   AF-A0A965S2H5-F1
#
_cell.length_a   1.000
_cell.length_b   1.000
_cell.length_c   1.000
_cell.angle_alpha   90.00
_cell.angle_beta   90.00
_cell.angle_gamma   90.00
#
_symmetry.space_group_name_H-M   'P 1'
#
loop_
_entity.id
_entity.type
_entity.pdbx_description
1 polymer ?
#
loop_
_entity_poly.entity_id
_entity_poly.type
_entity_poly.pdbx_seq_one_letter_code
_entity_poly.pdbx_strand_id
1 'polypeptide(L)'
;MTVNQGTYALNEDATPRRVVLAFRGRYQFLSNFWPCNVTLPAEGELPALEFDSTEKAYMAWKTLNWETRTSIQSLKSGQAKRLTHLSDFPTRPDYSDAGRLTIMLELNRQKYSPRNPRLREQLLATGNAVLMEGNDWGDTFFGFDYNRGYGQNHLGRILMQVRAEIMEDIGAA
;
A
#
# COMPACT_ATOMS: atom_id res chain seq x y z
N MET A 1 13.31 -48.94 -22.65
CA MET A 1 13.17 -47.81 -21.71
C MET A 1 12.45 -46.70 -22.46
N THR A 2 11.15 -46.60 -22.28
CA THR A 2 10.31 -45.65 -23.02
C THR A 2 10.25 -44.37 -22.20
N VAL A 3 10.87 -43.31 -22.71
CA VAL A 3 10.85 -41.99 -22.07
C VAL A 3 9.54 -41.32 -22.48
N ASN A 4 8.64 -41.12 -21.52
CA ASN A 4 7.36 -40.47 -21.73
C ASN A 4 7.61 -38.96 -21.85
N GLN A 5 7.45 -38.40 -23.06
CA GLN A 5 7.48 -36.97 -23.29
C GLN A 5 6.17 -36.36 -22.80
N GLY A 6 6.18 -35.82 -21.58
CA GLY A 6 5.07 -35.02 -21.05
C GLY A 6 5.00 -33.69 -21.79
N THR A 7 4.01 -33.56 -22.68
CA THR A 7 3.62 -32.28 -23.26
C THR A 7 2.91 -31.45 -22.20
N TYR A 8 3.56 -30.37 -21.72
CA TYR A 8 2.91 -29.35 -20.92
C TYR A 8 1.94 -28.57 -21.82
N ALA A 9 0.66 -28.88 -21.72
CA ALA A 9 -0.38 -28.07 -22.34
C ALA A 9 -0.39 -26.69 -21.66
N LEU A 10 0.08 -25.66 -22.37
CA LEU A 10 -0.14 -24.28 -21.97
C LEU A 10 -1.63 -24.02 -22.17
N ASN A 11 -2.36 -23.71 -21.09
CA ASN A 11 -3.75 -23.27 -21.19
C ASN A 11 -3.80 -21.94 -21.94
N GLU A 12 -4.20 -21.98 -23.21
CA GLU A 12 -4.29 -20.83 -24.13
C GLU A 12 -5.47 -19.88 -23.79
N ASP A 13 -6.32 -20.24 -22.83
CA ASP A 13 -7.49 -19.46 -22.40
C ASP A 13 -7.21 -18.37 -21.34
N ALA A 14 -5.97 -18.24 -20.86
CA ALA A 14 -5.61 -17.17 -19.93
C ALA A 14 -5.30 -15.88 -20.70
N THR A 15 -6.28 -14.96 -20.79
CA THR A 15 -5.99 -13.57 -21.17
C THR A 15 -4.76 -13.07 -20.39
N PRO A 16 -3.75 -12.48 -21.06
CA PRO A 16 -2.51 -12.11 -20.39
C PRO A 16 -2.83 -11.14 -19.24
N ARG A 17 -2.49 -11.55 -18.01
CA ARG A 17 -2.68 -10.68 -16.84
C ARG A 17 -1.86 -9.43 -17.05
N ARG A 18 -2.55 -8.29 -17.19
CA ARG A 18 -1.90 -6.98 -17.28
C ARG A 18 -1.07 -6.75 -16.02
N VAL A 19 0.16 -6.27 -16.16
CA VAL A 19 1.03 -5.95 -15.03
C VAL A 19 1.21 -4.44 -14.96
N VAL A 20 0.96 -3.85 -13.78
CA VAL A 20 1.33 -2.47 -13.46
C VAL A 20 2.63 -2.54 -12.68
N LEU A 21 3.74 -2.19 -13.32
CA LEU A 21 5.09 -2.34 -12.77
C LEU A 21 5.46 -1.29 -11.71
N ALA A 22 4.88 -0.09 -11.79
CA ALA A 22 5.13 0.99 -10.83
C ALA A 22 3.95 1.95 -10.76
N PHE A 23 3.76 2.61 -9.62
CA PHE A 23 2.67 3.57 -9.42
C PHE A 23 3.07 4.96 -9.91
N ARG A 24 3.23 5.07 -11.23
CA ARG A 24 3.58 6.31 -11.95
C ARG A 24 2.57 6.61 -13.06
N GLY A 25 2.55 7.85 -13.55
CA GLY A 25 1.64 8.29 -14.62
C GLY A 25 0.17 8.03 -14.27
N ARG A 26 -0.57 7.33 -15.15
CA ARG A 26 -1.99 7.02 -14.93
C ARG A 26 -2.28 6.15 -13.70
N TYR A 27 -1.26 5.50 -13.13
CA TYR A 27 -1.38 4.66 -11.93
C TYR A 27 -0.86 5.33 -10.67
N GLN A 28 -0.50 6.61 -10.72
CA GLN A 28 0.06 7.33 -9.58
C GLN A 28 -0.91 7.35 -8.38
N PHE A 29 -2.22 7.25 -8.62
CA PHE A 29 -3.24 7.14 -7.59
C PHE A 29 -3.09 5.90 -6.69
N LEU A 30 -2.35 4.88 -7.12
CA LEU A 30 -2.03 3.69 -6.32
C LEU A 30 -0.94 3.94 -5.26
N SER A 31 -0.11 4.98 -5.43
CA SER A 31 0.95 5.31 -4.48
C SER A 31 0.40 5.80 -3.13
N ASN A 32 1.08 5.46 -2.04
CA ASN A 32 0.78 5.99 -0.69
C ASN A 32 0.95 7.52 -0.60
N PHE A 33 1.72 8.11 -1.52
CA PHE A 33 1.93 9.55 -1.62
C PHE A 33 0.80 10.29 -2.34
N TRP A 34 -0.12 9.58 -2.98
CA TRP A 34 -1.24 10.21 -3.65
C TRP A 34 -2.18 10.87 -2.64
N PRO A 35 -2.69 12.09 -2.92
CA PRO A 35 -3.63 12.76 -2.03
C PRO A 35 -4.90 11.93 -1.76
N CYS A 36 -5.21 11.71 -0.49
CA CYS A 36 -6.43 11.06 -0.05
C CYS A 36 -6.70 11.34 1.43
N ASN A 37 -7.96 11.33 1.85
CA ASN A 37 -8.31 11.49 3.26
C ASN A 37 -8.36 10.11 3.94
N VAL A 38 -7.52 9.93 4.96
CA VAL A 38 -7.45 8.72 5.79
C VAL A 38 -7.31 9.10 7.26
N THR A 39 -7.76 8.23 8.15
CA THR A 39 -7.70 8.42 9.60
C THR A 39 -6.78 7.36 10.20
N LEU A 40 -5.74 7.80 10.90
CA LEU A 40 -5.00 6.95 11.84
C LEU A 40 -5.92 6.71 13.06
N PRO A 41 -6.34 5.47 13.35
CA PRO A 41 -7.26 5.19 14.44
C PRO A 41 -6.69 5.60 15.81
N ALA A 42 -7.59 5.84 16.76
CA ALA A 42 -7.23 6.02 18.16
C ALA A 42 -6.52 4.76 18.69
N GLU A 43 -5.54 4.96 19.58
CA GLU A 43 -4.71 3.88 20.11
C GLU A 43 -4.27 4.22 21.54
N GLY A 44 -4.71 3.42 22.50
CA GLY A 44 -4.52 3.74 23.92
C GLY A 44 -5.16 5.09 24.26
N GLU A 45 -4.35 6.00 24.79
CA GLU A 45 -4.77 7.38 25.12
C GLU A 45 -4.63 8.35 23.94
N LEU A 46 -4.08 7.91 22.81
CA LEU A 46 -3.90 8.74 21.62
C LEU A 46 -5.21 8.81 20.83
N PRO A 47 -5.75 10.02 20.55
CA PRO A 47 -6.96 10.15 19.76
C PRO A 47 -6.70 9.82 18.29
N ALA A 48 -7.78 9.56 17.55
CA ALA A 48 -7.72 9.40 16.10
C ALA A 48 -7.25 10.70 15.43
N LEU A 49 -6.50 10.59 14.34
CA LEU A 49 -5.94 11.74 13.64
C LEU A 49 -6.03 11.59 12.12
N GLU A 50 -6.50 12.62 11.45
CA GLU A 50 -6.70 12.61 10.00
C GLU A 50 -5.44 13.06 9.24
N PHE A 51 -5.24 12.48 8.06
CA PHE A 51 -4.14 12.80 7.16
C PHE A 51 -4.64 12.87 5.71
N ASP A 52 -3.93 13.68 4.92
CA ASP A 52 -4.15 13.93 3.49
C ASP A 52 -3.37 12.96 2.57
N SER A 53 -2.75 11.92 3.15
CA SER A 53 -2.16 10.79 2.42
C SER A 53 -1.96 9.58 3.32
N THR A 54 -2.01 8.38 2.74
CA THR A 54 -1.64 7.13 3.42
C THR A 54 -0.21 7.17 3.95
N GLU A 55 0.72 7.79 3.21
CA GLU A 55 2.11 7.94 3.63
C GLU A 55 2.22 8.70 4.96
N LYS A 56 1.53 9.85 5.10
CA LYS A 56 1.59 10.64 6.33
C LYS A 56 0.98 9.91 7.52
N ALA A 57 -0.15 9.26 7.33
CA ALA A 57 -0.76 8.43 8.38
C ALA A 57 0.18 7.29 8.80
N TYR A 58 0.84 6.63 7.84
CA TYR A 58 1.82 5.57 8.15
C TYR A 58 3.05 6.12 8.86
N MET A 59 3.57 7.30 8.47
CA MET A 59 4.67 7.95 9.18
C MET A 59 4.30 8.29 10.63
N ALA A 60 3.10 8.81 10.86
CA ALA A 60 2.59 9.09 12.19
C ALA A 60 2.37 7.82 13.02
N TRP A 61 1.92 6.73 12.40
CA TRP A 61 1.77 5.43 13.07
C TRP A 61 3.09 4.90 13.64
N LYS A 62 4.25 5.22 13.03
CA LYS A 62 5.56 4.74 13.50
C LYS A 62 5.94 5.23 14.90
N THR A 63 5.21 6.19 15.48
CA THR A 63 5.46 6.71 16.82
C THR A 63 4.20 6.71 17.67
N LEU A 64 4.38 6.64 18.99
CA LEU A 64 3.34 6.87 19.99
C LEU A 64 3.41 8.29 20.57
N ASN A 65 4.39 9.11 20.17
CA ASN A 65 4.52 10.49 20.63
C ASN A 65 3.48 11.38 19.93
N TRP A 66 2.56 11.94 20.71
CA TRP A 66 1.45 12.76 20.20
C TRP A 66 1.93 14.01 19.44
N GLU A 67 2.88 14.75 19.99
CA GLU A 67 3.43 15.96 19.36
C GLU A 67 4.07 15.67 18.00
N THR A 68 4.71 14.50 17.87
CA THR A 68 5.29 14.05 16.61
C THR A 68 4.18 13.69 15.61
N ARG A 69 3.12 12.99 16.04
CA ARG A 69 1.96 12.69 15.18
C ARG A 69 1.30 13.97 14.63
N THR A 70 1.08 14.96 15.49
CA THR A 70 0.50 16.25 15.08
C THR A 70 1.45 17.04 14.18
N SER A 71 2.76 17.04 14.46
CA SER A 71 3.74 17.68 13.56
C SER A 71 3.72 17.08 12.15
N ILE A 72 3.60 15.75 12.05
CA ILE A 72 3.55 15.03 10.76
C ILE A 72 2.31 15.44 9.96
N GLN A 73 1.20 15.72 10.64
CA GLN A 73 -0.04 16.19 9.99
C GLN A 73 0.18 17.47 9.17
N SER A 74 1.04 18.38 9.64
CA SER A 74 1.35 19.64 8.96
C SER A 74 2.46 19.54 7.91
N LEU A 75 3.19 18.43 7.84
CA LEU A 75 4.27 18.23 6.87
C LEU A 75 3.76 17.79 5.50
N LYS A 76 4.57 18.00 4.45
CA LYS A 76 4.39 17.29 3.18
C LYS A 76 4.82 15.82 3.34
N SER A 77 4.24 14.91 2.57
CA SER A 77 4.53 13.46 2.69
C SER A 77 6.02 13.11 2.57
N GLY A 78 6.75 13.78 1.68
CA GLY A 78 8.21 13.61 1.57
C GLY A 78 8.99 14.11 2.79
N GLN A 79 8.53 15.18 3.45
CA GLN A 79 9.12 15.67 4.69
C GLN A 79 8.81 14.73 5.86
N ALA A 80 7.57 14.24 5.95
CA ALA A 80 7.16 13.24 6.93
C ALA A 80 8.01 11.97 6.81
N LYS A 81 8.21 11.43 5.59
CA LYS A 81 9.08 10.26 5.38
C LYS A 81 10.50 10.51 5.87
N ARG A 82 11.09 11.66 5.51
CA ARG A 82 12.44 12.04 5.93
C ARG A 82 12.56 12.14 7.45
N LEU A 83 11.57 12.75 8.12
CA LEU A 83 11.53 12.86 9.58
C LEU A 83 11.63 11.47 10.25
N THR A 84 10.89 10.48 9.75
CA THR A 84 10.92 9.12 10.33
C THR A 84 12.19 8.32 10.07
N HIS A 85 13.11 8.85 9.26
CA HIS A 85 14.40 8.22 8.98
C HIS A 85 15.54 8.84 9.80
N LEU A 86 15.26 9.86 10.62
CA LEU A 86 16.24 10.39 11.56
C LEU A 86 16.55 9.36 12.65
N SER A 87 17.80 9.31 13.10
CA SER A 87 18.29 8.33 14.07
C SER A 87 17.65 8.47 15.45
N ASP A 88 17.18 9.66 15.80
CA ASP A 88 16.53 10.02 17.06
C ASP A 88 15.00 9.99 16.97
N PHE A 89 14.42 9.53 15.85
CA PHE A 89 12.98 9.45 15.71
C PHE A 89 12.38 8.50 16.76
N PRO A 90 11.37 8.94 17.55
CA PRO A 90 10.80 8.17 18.65
C PRO A 90 9.91 7.04 18.12
N THR A 91 10.54 5.98 17.62
CA THR A 91 9.85 4.82 17.05
C THR A 91 9.08 4.07 18.15
N ARG A 92 7.85 3.65 17.84
CA ARG A 92 7.01 2.88 18.75
C ARG A 92 7.69 1.57 19.19
N PRO A 93 7.52 1.14 20.45
CA PRO A 93 8.23 -0.02 21.00
C PRO A 93 7.82 -1.36 20.38
N ASP A 94 6.60 -1.45 19.86
CA ASP A 94 5.99 -2.64 19.24
C ASP A 94 6.09 -2.63 17.70
N TYR A 95 7.02 -1.84 17.15
CA TYR A 95 7.25 -1.78 15.72
C TYR A 95 7.60 -3.16 15.16
N SER A 96 6.77 -3.65 14.24
CA SER A 96 6.91 -4.99 13.66
C SER A 96 6.41 -5.03 12.23
N ASP A 97 6.90 -5.98 11.44
CA ASP A 97 6.43 -6.18 10.07
C ASP A 97 4.93 -6.50 10.01
N ALA A 98 4.41 -7.28 10.95
CA ALA A 98 2.98 -7.53 11.09
C ALA A 98 2.20 -6.23 11.33
N GLY A 99 2.64 -5.40 12.29
CA GLY A 99 2.00 -4.10 12.58
C GLY A 99 2.01 -3.17 11.37
N ARG A 100 3.14 -3.11 10.64
CA ARG A 100 3.29 -2.31 9.41
C ARG A 100 2.30 -2.73 8.32
N LEU A 101 2.11 -4.04 8.14
CA LEU A 101 1.14 -4.56 7.16
C LEU A 101 -0.29 -4.26 7.58
N THR A 102 -0.63 -4.48 8.85
CA THR A 102 -1.96 -4.22 9.39
C THR A 102 -2.37 -2.76 9.21
N ILE A 103 -1.53 -1.82 9.61
CA ILE A 103 -1.87 -0.39 9.46
C ILE A 103 -1.93 0.01 7.97
N MET A 104 -1.05 -0.52 7.13
CA MET A 104 -1.04 -0.17 5.70
C MET A 104 -2.30 -0.68 5.00
N LEU A 105 -2.75 -1.89 5.34
CA LEU A 105 -4.01 -2.45 4.86
C LEU A 105 -5.20 -1.60 5.30
N GLU A 106 -5.27 -1.25 6.60
CA GLU A 106 -6.34 -0.42 7.15
C GLU A 106 -6.43 0.95 6.46
N LEU A 107 -5.30 1.64 6.30
CA LEU A 107 -5.27 2.94 5.62
C LEU A 107 -5.67 2.83 4.14
N ASN A 108 -5.31 1.74 3.45
CA ASN A 108 -5.70 1.54 2.06
C ASN A 108 -7.18 1.16 1.92
N ARG A 109 -7.76 0.40 2.86
CA ARG A 109 -9.22 0.19 2.92
C ARG A 109 -9.95 1.53 3.00
N GLN A 110 -9.48 2.45 3.83
CA GLN A 110 -10.06 3.79 3.93
C GLN A 110 -9.87 4.60 2.64
N LYS A 111 -8.67 4.60 2.05
CA LYS A 111 -8.34 5.31 0.80
C LYS A 111 -9.22 4.91 -0.38
N TYR A 112 -9.61 3.64 -0.46
CA TYR A 112 -10.47 3.10 -1.53
C TYR A 112 -11.90 2.80 -1.07
N SER A 113 -12.30 3.30 0.10
CA SER A 113 -13.66 3.16 0.63
C SER A 113 -14.67 4.01 -0.16
N PRO A 114 -15.99 3.81 0.05
CA PRO A 114 -17.03 4.69 -0.50
C PRO A 114 -16.87 6.18 -0.16
N ARG A 115 -16.09 6.54 0.87
CA ARG A 115 -15.73 7.94 1.18
C ARG A 115 -14.85 8.59 0.10
N ASN A 116 -14.18 7.78 -0.72
CA ASN A 116 -13.29 8.21 -1.79
C ASN A 116 -13.71 7.58 -3.14
N PRO A 117 -14.91 7.90 -3.67
CA PRO A 117 -15.54 7.13 -4.75
C PRO A 117 -14.70 7.09 -6.04
N ARG A 118 -14.05 8.20 -6.40
CA ARG A 118 -13.17 8.25 -7.58
C ARG A 118 -11.97 7.33 -7.45
N LEU A 119 -11.31 7.28 -6.28
CA LEU A 119 -10.17 6.39 -6.06
C LEU A 119 -10.62 4.93 -6.06
N ARG A 120 -11.76 4.64 -5.43
CA ARG A 120 -12.40 3.32 -5.43
C ARG A 120 -12.65 2.81 -6.84
N GLU A 121 -13.27 3.63 -7.68
CA GLU A 121 -13.50 3.32 -9.10
C GLU A 121 -12.20 3.08 -9.86
N GLN A 122 -11.19 3.94 -9.66
CA GLN A 122 -9.88 3.78 -10.30
C GLN A 122 -9.18 2.48 -9.90
N LEU A 123 -9.29 2.05 -8.64
CA LEU A 123 -8.74 0.77 -8.19
C LEU A 123 -9.49 -0.40 -8.84
N LEU A 124 -10.82 -0.38 -8.89
CA LEU A 124 -11.63 -1.40 -9.56
C LEU A 124 -11.32 -1.48 -11.06
N ALA A 125 -11.09 -0.33 -11.72
CA ALA A 125 -10.73 -0.24 -13.12
C ALA A 125 -9.34 -0.85 -13.45
N THR A 126 -8.54 -1.21 -12.44
CA THR A 126 -7.35 -2.04 -12.66
C THR A 126 -7.69 -3.48 -13.06
N GLY A 127 -8.94 -3.92 -12.87
CA GLY A 127 -9.44 -5.24 -13.25
C GLY A 127 -8.64 -6.35 -12.58
N ASN A 128 -8.23 -7.36 -13.35
CA ASN A 128 -7.40 -8.46 -12.87
C ASN A 128 -5.89 -8.17 -12.90
N ALA A 129 -5.48 -6.90 -13.06
CA ALA A 129 -4.07 -6.57 -13.18
C ALA A 129 -3.29 -6.92 -11.91
N VAL A 130 -2.07 -7.43 -12.11
CA VAL A 130 -1.07 -7.56 -11.03
C VAL A 130 -0.50 -6.18 -10.75
N LEU A 131 -0.56 -5.75 -9.49
CA LEU A 131 -0.06 -4.46 -9.05
C LEU A 131 1.30 -4.64 -8.38
N MET A 132 2.29 -3.89 -8.87
CA MET A 132 3.66 -3.89 -8.36
C MET A 132 4.11 -2.47 -8.06
N GLU A 133 4.58 -2.25 -6.83
CA GLU A 133 5.23 -1.00 -6.47
C GLU A 133 6.74 -1.09 -6.76
N GLY A 134 7.06 -1.04 -8.05
CA GLY A 134 8.44 -0.97 -8.51
C GLY A 134 9.09 0.36 -8.16
N ASN A 135 10.30 0.29 -7.61
CA ASN A 135 11.07 1.45 -7.21
C ASN A 135 12.57 1.31 -7.51
N ASP A 136 13.29 2.42 -7.35
CA ASP A 136 14.73 2.57 -7.58
C ASP A 136 15.45 3.18 -6.35
N TRP A 137 14.76 3.26 -5.20
CA TRP A 137 15.22 3.96 -3.99
C TRP A 137 15.44 3.06 -2.76
N GLY A 138 15.48 1.74 -2.93
CA GLY A 138 15.81 0.81 -1.83
C GLY A 138 14.64 0.26 -1.02
N ASP A 139 13.39 0.54 -1.38
CA ASP A 139 12.25 -0.04 -0.64
C ASP A 139 11.97 -1.47 -1.11
N THR A 140 12.45 -2.43 -0.34
CA THR A 140 12.29 -3.86 -0.63
C THR A 140 11.19 -4.52 0.20
N PHE A 141 10.50 -3.76 1.07
CA PHE A 141 9.42 -4.29 1.92
C PHE A 141 8.05 -4.02 1.29
N PHE A 142 7.70 -2.75 1.12
CA PHE A 142 6.42 -2.40 0.47
C PHE A 142 6.52 -2.48 -1.05
N GLY A 143 7.71 -2.24 -1.60
CA GLY A 143 7.98 -2.28 -3.03
C GLY A 143 8.93 -3.39 -3.48
N PHE A 144 9.30 -3.30 -4.75
CA PHE A 144 10.34 -4.10 -5.39
C PHE A 144 11.40 -3.16 -5.99
N ASP A 145 12.65 -3.31 -5.58
CA ASP A 145 13.74 -2.46 -6.05
C ASP A 145 14.37 -3.06 -7.32
N TYR A 146 14.26 -2.34 -8.44
CA TYR A 146 14.80 -2.76 -9.73
C TYR A 146 16.33 -2.80 -9.77
N ASN A 147 17.00 -1.93 -9.02
CA ASN A 147 18.47 -1.90 -8.97
C ASN A 147 19.02 -3.09 -8.20
N ARG A 148 18.29 -3.54 -7.17
CA ARG A 148 18.66 -4.71 -6.37
C ARG A 148 18.11 -6.02 -6.93
N GLY A 149 17.10 -5.97 -7.78
CA GLY A 149 16.44 -7.14 -8.36
C GLY A 149 15.57 -7.92 -7.38
N TYR A 150 15.19 -7.33 -6.24
CA TYR A 150 14.33 -8.01 -5.26
C TYR A 150 13.42 -7.04 -4.48
N GLY A 151 12.36 -7.61 -3.89
CA GLY A 151 11.50 -6.96 -2.91
C GLY A 151 10.17 -7.69 -2.75
N GLN A 152 9.48 -7.43 -1.64
CA GLN A 152 8.32 -8.22 -1.23
C GLN A 152 7.01 -7.72 -1.87
N ASN A 153 6.98 -6.49 -2.39
CA ASN A 153 5.81 -5.88 -3.03
C ASN A 153 4.53 -5.97 -2.16
N HIS A 154 4.66 -5.75 -0.85
CA HIS A 154 3.51 -5.82 0.05
C HIS A 154 2.42 -4.80 -0.28
N LEU A 155 2.79 -3.59 -0.75
CA LEU A 155 1.80 -2.60 -1.13
C LEU A 155 0.95 -3.07 -2.32
N GLY A 156 1.58 -3.62 -3.36
CA GLY A 156 0.86 -4.20 -4.50
C GLY A 156 -0.12 -5.30 -4.07
N ARG A 157 0.30 -6.18 -3.17
CA ARG A 157 -0.55 -7.26 -2.61
C ARG A 157 -1.73 -6.71 -1.81
N ILE A 158 -1.47 -5.73 -0.93
CA ILE A 158 -2.51 -5.03 -0.16
C ILE A 158 -3.56 -4.40 -1.09
N LEU A 159 -3.14 -3.71 -2.14
CA LEU A 159 -4.07 -3.07 -3.08
C LEU A 159 -4.91 -4.10 -3.85
N MET A 160 -4.33 -5.24 -4.22
CA MET A 160 -5.07 -6.33 -4.85
C MET A 160 -6.06 -6.98 -3.88
N GLN A 161 -5.71 -7.09 -2.60
CA GLN A 161 -6.61 -7.56 -1.56
C GLN A 161 -7.79 -6.60 -1.37
N VAL A 162 -7.51 -5.30 -1.17
CA VAL A 162 -8.56 -4.27 -1.02
C VAL A 162 -9.49 -4.25 -2.24
N ARG A 163 -8.95 -4.40 -3.46
CA ARG A 163 -9.76 -4.54 -4.67
C ARG A 163 -10.69 -5.75 -4.61
N ALA A 164 -10.21 -6.91 -4.15
CA ALA A 164 -11.01 -8.13 -4.04
C ALA A 164 -12.14 -7.96 -2.99
N GLU A 165 -11.82 -7.39 -1.83
CA GLU A 165 -12.79 -7.07 -0.78
C GLU A 165 -13.93 -6.19 -1.33
N ILE A 166 -13.58 -5.12 -2.06
CA ILE A 166 -14.57 -4.22 -2.66
C ILE A 166 -15.46 -4.95 -3.70
N MET A 167 -14.89 -5.88 -4.48
CA MET A 167 -15.65 -6.65 -5.47
C MET A 167 -16.62 -7.64 -4.81
N GLU A 168 -16.21 -8.27 -3.71
CA GLU A 168 -17.05 -9.15 -2.90
C GLU A 168 -18.23 -8.39 -2.30
N ASP A 169 -17.98 -7.21 -1.72
CA ASP A 169 -19.02 -6.33 -1.18
C ASP A 169 -20.06 -5.91 -2.25
N ILE A 170 -19.63 -5.67 -3.49
CA ILE A 170 -20.53 -5.34 -4.61
C ILE A 170 -21.36 -6.55 -5.04
N GLY A 171 -20.78 -7.75 -5.05
CA GLY A 171 -21.47 -8.97 -5.47
C GLY A 171 -22.45 -9.52 -4.43
N ALA A 172 -22.28 -9.15 -3.15
CA ALA A 172 -23.17 -9.51 -2.05
C ALA A 172 -24.37 -8.56 -1.88
N ALA A 173 -24.38 -7.41 -2.58
CA ALA A 173 -25.44 -6.40 -2.54
C ALA A 173 -26.44 -6.56 -3.68
#